data_AF-A0A833G2P2-F1
#
_entry.id   AF-A0A833G2P2-F1
#
_cell.length_a   1.000
_cell.length_b   1.000
_cell.length_c   1.000
_cell.angle_alpha   90.00
_cell.angle_beta   90.00
_cell.angle_gamma   90.00
#
_symmetry.space_group_name_H-M   'P 1'
#
loop_
_entity.id
_entity.type
_entity.pdbx_description
1 polymer ?
#
loop_
_entity_poly.entity_id
_entity_poly.type
_entity_poly.pdbx_seq_one_letter_code
_entity_poly.pdbx_strand_id
1 'polypeptide(L)'
;PGPHKIQGIGAGFIPKNCNTKVIDEVIQVANDDAFETARQLALQDGILGGISTGANVWAAIQVAKRPEFAGKNIVTVGCSFGERYISTALAEKARQEVAS
;
A
#
# COMPACT_ATOMS: atom_id res chain seq x y z
N PRO A 1 4.17 -18.96 -0.10
CA PRO A 1 3.80 -17.67 -0.72
C PRO A 1 3.62 -17.81 -2.24
N GLY A 2 2.42 -17.50 -2.71
CA GLY A 2 2.12 -17.44 -4.14
C GLY A 2 2.49 -16.10 -4.77
N PRO A 3 2.41 -15.99 -6.11
CA PRO A 3 2.66 -14.72 -6.80
C PRO A 3 1.70 -13.62 -6.32
N HIS A 4 2.23 -12.42 -6.10
CA HIS A 4 1.45 -11.22 -5.75
C HIS A 4 1.94 -10.00 -6.54
N LYS A 5 1.16 -8.91 -6.52
CA LYS A 5 1.42 -7.71 -7.34
C LYS A 5 1.90 -6.50 -6.52
N ILE A 6 1.89 -6.58 -5.19
CA ILE A 6 2.39 -5.51 -4.32
C ILE A 6 3.92 -5.48 -4.33
N GLN A 7 4.50 -4.72 -5.26
CA GLN A 7 5.96 -4.63 -5.40
C GLN A 7 6.62 -4.00 -4.15
N GLY A 8 7.73 -4.59 -3.69
CA GLY A 8 8.57 -4.09 -2.59
C GLY A 8 8.37 -4.79 -1.25
N ILE A 9 7.26 -5.52 -1.04
CA ILE A 9 7.00 -6.32 0.17
C ILE A 9 6.67 -7.77 -0.22
N GLY A 10 6.46 -8.67 0.75
CA GLY A 10 5.99 -10.02 0.46
C GLY A 10 7.05 -10.97 -0.15
N ALA A 11 8.32 -10.85 0.24
CA ALA A 11 9.47 -11.58 -0.32
C ALA A 11 9.37 -13.13 -0.35
N GLY A 12 8.35 -13.70 0.30
CA GLY A 12 8.08 -15.13 0.26
C GLY A 12 8.82 -15.98 1.30
N PHE A 13 9.52 -15.32 2.21
CA PHE A 13 10.14 -15.90 3.39
C PHE A 13 10.25 -14.80 4.46
N ILE A 14 10.61 -15.15 5.69
CA ILE A 14 10.88 -14.17 6.74
C ILE A 14 12.34 -13.72 6.61
N PRO A 15 12.61 -12.46 6.24
CA PRO A 15 13.98 -11.97 6.10
C PRO A 15 14.72 -11.95 7.45
N LYS A 16 16.04 -12.22 7.45
CA LYS A 16 16.84 -12.24 8.69
C LYS A 16 16.88 -10.89 9.41
N ASN A 17 16.67 -9.79 8.70
CA ASN A 17 16.60 -8.43 9.25
C ASN A 17 15.20 -8.06 9.77
N CYS A 18 14.19 -8.93 9.67
CA CYS A 18 12.88 -8.72 10.24
C CYS A 18 12.85 -9.24 11.68
N ASN A 19 12.90 -8.35 12.66
CA ASN A 19 12.69 -8.72 14.07
C ASN A 19 11.19 -8.91 14.34
N THR A 20 10.70 -10.14 14.30
CA THR A 20 9.26 -10.43 14.48
C THR A 20 8.78 -10.24 15.91
N LYS A 21 9.68 -10.08 16.89
CA LYS A 21 9.32 -9.91 18.31
C LYS A 21 8.72 -8.54 18.65
N VAL A 22 8.88 -7.56 17.76
CA VAL A 22 8.34 -6.19 17.94
C VAL A 22 7.04 -5.96 17.16
N ILE A 23 6.48 -7.02 16.56
CA ILE A 23 5.27 -6.94 15.74
C ILE A 23 4.09 -7.40 16.60
N ASP A 24 3.18 -6.48 16.93
CA ASP A 24 1.95 -6.80 17.67
C ASP A 24 0.89 -7.46 16.77
N GLU A 25 0.85 -7.09 15.48
CA GLU A 25 -0.16 -7.54 14.53
C GLU A 25 0.40 -7.61 13.10
N VAL A 26 -0.11 -8.55 12.31
CA VAL A 26 0.11 -8.62 10.85
C VAL A 26 -1.23 -8.47 10.13
N ILE A 27 -1.37 -7.42 9.32
CA ILE A 27 -2.55 -7.18 8.48
C ILE A 27 -2.24 -7.60 7.05
N GLN A 28 -3.04 -8.51 6.50
CA GLN A 28 -2.95 -8.90 5.10
C GLN A 28 -3.75 -7.93 4.23
N VAL A 29 -3.15 -7.51 3.10
CA VAL A 29 -3.77 -6.57 2.16
C VAL A 29 -3.86 -7.24 0.79
N ALA A 30 -5.03 -7.18 0.17
CA ALA A 30 -5.22 -7.69 -1.18
C ALA A 30 -4.54 -6.78 -2.22
N ASN A 31 -4.20 -7.35 -3.38
CA ASN A 31 -3.60 -6.56 -4.46
C ASN A 31 -4.50 -5.38 -4.86
N ASP A 32 -5.80 -5.65 -5.03
CA ASP A 32 -6.75 -4.66 -5.54
C ASP A 32 -6.97 -3.51 -4.56
N ASP A 33 -7.03 -3.80 -3.26
CA ASP A 33 -7.06 -2.79 -2.19
C ASP A 33 -5.82 -1.88 -2.22
N ALA A 34 -4.63 -2.47 -2.40
CA ALA A 34 -3.39 -1.71 -2.50
C ALA A 34 -3.35 -0.81 -3.75
N PHE A 35 -3.76 -1.34 -4.91
CA PHE A 35 -3.82 -0.57 -6.14
C PHE A 35 -4.82 0.58 -6.06
N GLU A 36 -6.03 0.30 -5.58
CA GLU A 36 -7.08 1.31 -5.52
C GLU A 36 -6.70 2.41 -4.53
N THR A 37 -6.18 2.05 -3.36
CA THR A 37 -5.75 3.04 -2.36
C THR A 37 -4.61 3.90 -2.87
N ALA A 38 -3.62 3.34 -3.57
CA ALA A 38 -2.54 4.11 -4.17
C ALA A 38 -3.05 5.13 -5.21
N ARG A 39 -4.07 4.77 -6.00
CA ARG A 39 -4.70 5.69 -6.96
C ARG A 39 -5.51 6.78 -6.25
N GLN A 40 -6.31 6.40 -5.25
CA GLN A 40 -7.11 7.37 -4.47
C GLN A 40 -6.22 8.37 -3.73
N LEU A 41 -5.08 7.94 -3.18
CA LEU A 41 -4.08 8.84 -2.59
C LEU A 41 -3.58 9.90 -3.58
N ALA A 42 -3.35 9.52 -4.84
CA ALA A 42 -2.92 10.47 -5.86
C ALA A 42 -4.04 11.46 -6.22
N LEU A 43 -5.28 11.00 -6.27
CA LEU A 43 -6.44 11.81 -6.69
C LEU A 43 -7.01 12.70 -5.58
N GLN A 44 -7.04 12.21 -4.34
CA GLN A 44 -7.68 12.89 -3.21
C GLN A 44 -6.67 13.71 -2.39
N ASP A 45 -5.46 13.18 -2.18
CA ASP A 45 -4.46 13.76 -1.28
C ASP A 45 -3.25 14.35 -2.01
N GLY A 46 -3.14 14.15 -3.33
CA GLY A 46 -1.97 14.56 -4.13
C GLY A 46 -0.71 13.75 -3.81
N ILE A 47 -0.85 12.60 -3.14
CA ILE A 47 0.27 11.72 -2.79
C ILE A 47 0.46 10.67 -3.88
N LEU A 48 1.37 10.93 -4.80
CA LEU A 48 1.73 9.98 -5.85
C LEU A 48 2.70 8.90 -5.29
N GLY A 49 2.15 7.86 -4.69
CA GLY A 49 2.88 6.73 -4.09
C GLY A 49 2.92 5.46 -4.95
N GLY A 50 3.84 4.54 -4.61
CA GLY A 50 3.89 3.19 -5.16
C GLY A 50 2.84 2.24 -4.58
N ILE A 51 2.79 1.01 -5.10
CA ILE A 51 1.76 0.00 -4.74
C ILE A 51 1.83 -0.39 -3.26
N SER A 52 3.04 -0.52 -2.69
CA SER A 52 3.22 -0.81 -1.25
C SER A 52 2.82 0.35 -0.35
N THR A 53 2.94 1.61 -0.80
CA THR A 53 2.37 2.77 -0.11
C THR A 53 0.85 2.66 -0.02
N GLY A 54 0.19 2.26 -1.11
CA GLY A 54 -1.26 2.01 -1.10
C GLY A 54 -1.64 0.93 -0.09
N ALA A 55 -0.90 -0.18 -0.02
CA ALA A 55 -1.13 -1.23 0.97
C ALA A 55 -0.97 -0.72 2.42
N ASN A 56 0.08 0.05 2.68
CA ASN A 56 0.39 0.64 3.98
C ASN A 56 -0.70 1.62 4.46
N VAL A 57 -1.20 2.47 3.55
CA VAL A 57 -2.28 3.42 3.87
C VAL A 57 -3.61 2.70 4.04
N TRP A 58 -3.92 1.70 3.20
CA TRP A 58 -5.14 0.91 3.36
C TRP A 58 -5.18 0.23 4.73
N ALA A 59 -4.07 -0.40 5.14
CA ALA A 59 -3.96 -1.04 6.45
C ALA A 59 -4.12 -0.02 7.58
N ALA A 60 -3.47 1.15 7.47
CA ALA A 60 -3.61 2.23 8.45
C ALA A 60 -5.07 2.71 8.57
N ILE A 61 -5.81 2.85 7.46
CA ILE A 61 -7.23 3.19 7.45
C ILE A 61 -8.07 2.11 8.15
N GLN A 62 -7.77 0.82 7.93
CA GLN A 62 -8.49 -0.25 8.63
C GLN A 62 -8.24 -0.23 10.14
N VAL A 63 -7.02 0.06 10.58
CA VAL A 63 -6.70 0.23 12.02
C VAL A 63 -7.42 1.46 12.57
N ALA A 64 -7.43 2.58 11.84
CA ALA A 64 -8.08 3.81 12.26
C ALA A 64 -9.60 3.69 12.46
N LYS A 65 -10.25 2.77 11.73
CA LYS A 65 -11.69 2.49 11.87
C LYS A 65 -12.04 1.72 13.13
N ARG A 66 -11.07 1.14 13.84
CA ARG A 66 -11.34 0.35 15.04
C ARG A 66 -11.66 1.29 16.22
N PRO A 67 -12.70 0.99 17.03
CA PRO A 67 -13.13 1.89 18.11
C PRO A 67 -12.04 2.30 19.09
N GLU A 68 -11.13 1.38 19.43
CA GLU A 68 -10.02 1.60 20.36
C GLU A 68 -8.93 2.56 19.82
N PHE A 69 -8.98 2.92 18.53
CA PHE A 69 -8.11 3.91 17.89
C PHE A 69 -8.79 5.26 17.64
N ALA A 70 -10.03 5.46 18.09
CA ALA A 70 -10.70 6.75 17.98
C ALA A 70 -9.89 7.88 18.66
N GLY A 71 -9.60 8.94 17.91
CA GLY A 71 -8.82 10.09 18.37
C GLY A 71 -7.32 9.84 18.56
N LYS A 72 -6.80 8.65 18.19
CA LYS A 72 -5.38 8.33 18.25
C LYS A 72 -4.67 8.68 16.94
N ASN A 73 -3.35 8.80 17.03
CA ASN A 73 -2.49 9.01 15.86
C ASN A 73 -1.95 7.67 15.36
N ILE A 74 -2.13 7.40 14.06
CA ILE A 74 -1.56 6.24 13.37
C ILE A 74 -0.53 6.75 12.37
N VAL A 75 0.66 6.16 12.41
CA VAL A 75 1.76 6.50 11.49
C VAL A 75 1.95 5.33 10.53
N THR A 76 2.14 5.63 9.26
CA THR A 76 2.48 4.66 8.21
C THR A 76 3.56 5.23 7.29
N VAL A 77 4.10 4.40 6.39
CA VAL A 77 5.25 4.77 5.54
C VAL A 77 4.87 4.81 4.06
N GLY A 78 5.20 5.92 3.40
CA GLY A 78 5.26 6.01 1.95
C GLY A 78 6.61 5.52 1.44
N CYS A 79 6.63 4.33 0.84
CA CYS A 79 7.88 3.61 0.56
C CYS A 79 8.64 4.10 -0.68
N SER A 80 7.93 4.66 -1.66
CA SER A 80 8.49 5.04 -2.96
C SER A 80 7.57 5.99 -3.72
N PHE A 81 8.15 6.86 -4.54
CA PHE A 81 7.42 7.76 -5.43
C PHE A 81 6.76 7.00 -6.59
N GLY A 82 5.52 7.36 -6.93
CA GLY A 82 4.66 6.66 -7.86
C GLY A 82 5.10 6.74 -9.33
N GLU A 83 5.88 7.75 -9.72
CA GLU A 83 6.40 7.90 -11.09
C GLU A 83 7.16 6.66 -11.59
N ARG A 84 7.89 5.98 -10.68
CA ARG A 84 8.62 4.74 -10.99
C ARG A 84 7.72 3.59 -11.48
N TYR A 85 6.41 3.70 -11.25
CA TYR A 85 5.43 2.66 -11.52
C TYR A 85 4.49 3.02 -12.69
N ILE A 86 4.76 4.10 -13.44
CA ILE A 86 3.96 4.54 -14.59
C ILE A 86 3.91 3.49 -15.70
N SER A 87 4.86 2.56 -15.78
CA SER A 87 4.86 1.44 -16.74
C SER A 87 4.18 0.17 -16.22
N THR A 88 3.67 0.17 -14.98
CA THR A 88 3.08 -1.01 -14.33
C THR A 88 1.55 -0.99 -14.36
N ALA A 89 0.91 -2.03 -13.82
CA ALA A 89 -0.55 -2.10 -13.65
C ALA A 89 -1.12 -0.98 -12.75
N LEU A 90 -0.28 -0.30 -11.94
CA LEU A 90 -0.74 0.80 -11.09
C LEU A 90 -1.37 1.92 -11.93
N ALA A 91 -0.70 2.33 -13.00
CA ALA A 91 -1.12 3.42 -13.87
C ALA A 91 -1.98 2.99 -15.06
N GLU A 92 -2.39 1.71 -15.15
CA GLU A 92 -3.14 1.19 -16.30
C GLU A 92 -4.43 1.98 -16.56
N LYS A 93 -5.21 2.27 -15.52
CA LYS A 93 -6.46 3.05 -15.65
C LYS A 93 -6.21 4.44 -16.26
N ALA A 94 -5.22 5.16 -15.74
CA ALA A 94 -4.85 6.48 -16.25
C ALA A 94 -4.31 6.41 -17.69
N ARG A 95 -3.53 5.38 -18.04
CA ARG A 95 -3.05 5.19 -19.41
C ARG A 95 -4.19 4.93 -20.39
N GLN A 96 -5.19 4.13 -20.00
CA GLN A 96 -6.36 3.86 -20.83
C GLN A 96 -7.19 5.14 -21.06
N GLU A 97 -7.38 5.96 -20.02
CA GLU A 97 -8.09 7.25 -20.11
C GLU A 97 -7.38 8.26 -21.03
N VAL A 98 -6.05 8.23 -21.12
CA VAL A 98 -5.28 9.12 -22.02
C VAL A 98 -5.25 8.59 -23.46
N ALA A 99 -5.39 7.27 -23.65
CA ALA A 99 -5.35 6.64 -24.96
C ALA A 99 -6.69 6.63 -25.70
N SER A 100 -7.80 6.90 -24.98
CA SER A 100 -9.16 7.05 -25.52
C SER A 100 -9.45 8.48 -25.96
#